data_AF-A0A382KHD9-F1
#
_entry.id   AF-A0A382KHD9-F1
#
_cell.length_a   1.000
_cell.length_b   1.000
_cell.length_c   1.000
_cell.angle_alpha   90.00
_cell.angle_beta   90.00
_cell.angle_gamma   90.00
#
_symmetry.space_group_name_H-M   'P 1'
#
loop_
_entity.id
_entity.type
_entity.pdbx_description
1 polymer ?
#
loop_
_entity_poly.entity_id
_entity_poly.type
_entity_poly.pdbx_seq_one_letter_code
_entity_poly.pdbx_strand_id
1 'polypeptide(L)' 'MIRPYSSKVLQPLHVQNQSHRKFLIHQAQSIPSIVVSSAAAANAVMLGGGYFTPLKGYM' A
#
# COMPACT_ATOMS: atom_id res chain seq x y z
N MET A 1 -22.67 7.81 -2.55
CA MET A 1 -21.52 7.07 -3.12
C MET A 1 -21.82 5.57 -3.09
N ILE A 2 -21.35 4.81 -4.08
CA ILE A 2 -21.44 3.34 -4.08
C ILE A 2 -20.49 2.74 -3.03
N ARG A 3 -20.86 1.57 -2.47
CA ARG A 3 -20.02 0.87 -1.49
C ARG A 3 -18.76 0.31 -2.16
N PRO A 4 -17.59 0.32 -1.47
CA PRO A 4 -16.40 -0.38 -1.93
C PRO A 4 -16.65 -1.88 -2.09
N TYR A 5 -15.90 -2.51 -2.98
CA TYR A 5 -15.98 -3.95 -3.19
C TYR A 5 -15.67 -4.71 -1.89
N SER A 6 -16.60 -5.56 -1.46
CA SER A 6 -16.45 -6.44 -0.28
C SER A 6 -16.03 -5.74 1.04
N SER A 7 -16.27 -4.43 1.18
CA SER A 7 -15.95 -3.66 2.39
C SER A 7 -16.94 -2.51 2.61
N LYS A 8 -17.04 -2.05 3.87
CA LYS A 8 -17.80 -0.84 4.22
C LYS A 8 -17.04 0.45 3.88
N VAL A 9 -15.71 0.40 3.87
CA VAL A 9 -14.81 1.54 3.64
C VAL A 9 -13.62 1.14 2.76
N LEU A 10 -12.99 2.10 2.08
CA LEU A 10 -11.72 1.84 1.37
C LEU A 10 -10.64 1.41 2.37
N GLN A 11 -9.76 0.51 1.93
CA GLN A 11 -8.65 0.00 2.73
C GLN A 11 -7.31 0.30 2.02
N PRO A 12 -6.94 1.58 1.85
CA PRO A 12 -5.67 1.94 1.24
C PRO A 12 -4.49 1.49 2.11
N LEU A 13 -3.44 0.97 1.48
CA LEU A 13 -2.22 0.57 2.19
C LEU A 13 -1.24 1.73 2.42
N HIS A 14 -1.55 2.94 1.95
CA HIS A 14 -0.72 4.11 2.21
C HIS A 14 -0.77 4.48 3.71
N VAL A 15 0.40 4.54 4.34
CA VAL A 15 0.54 4.96 5.74
C VAL A 15 0.31 6.47 5.84
N GLN A 16 -0.93 6.87 6.14
CA GLN A 16 -1.35 8.29 6.14
C GLN A 16 -0.66 9.12 7.22
N ASN A 17 -0.49 8.57 8.43
CA ASN A 17 0.19 9.26 9.52
C ASN A 17 1.66 9.54 9.17
N GLN A 18 2.03 10.81 9.12
CA GLN A 18 3.35 11.23 8.66
C GLN A 18 4.48 10.76 9.56
N SER A 19 4.32 10.83 10.89
CA SER A 19 5.34 10.40 11.85
C SER A 19 5.59 8.90 11.75
N HIS A 20 4.51 8.11 11.66
CA HIS A 20 4.62 6.67 11.46
C HIS A 20 5.27 6.33 10.11
N ARG A 21 4.90 7.04 9.04
CA ARG A 21 5.51 6.86 7.72
C ARG A 21 7.01 7.16 7.73
N LYS A 22 7.44 8.25 8.39
CA LYS A 22 8.87 8.59 8.55
C LYS A 22 9.63 7.49 9.28
N PHE A 23 9.06 6.96 10.37
CA PHE A 23 9.63 5.84 11.11
C PHE A 23 9.80 4.60 10.22
N LEU A 24 8.76 4.23 9.46
CA LEU A 24 8.82 3.07 8.56
C LEU A 24 9.82 3.26 7.42
N ILE A 25 9.95 4.47 6.85
CA ILE A 25 10.97 4.76 5.84
C ILE A 25 12.38 4.58 6.41
N HIS A 26 12.62 5.05 7.64
CA HIS A 26 13.91 4.84 8.31
C HIS A 26 14.20 3.35 8.53
N GLN A 27 13.21 2.57 9.03
CA GLN A 27 13.36 1.12 9.18
C GLN A 27 13.61 0.43 7.84
N ALA A 28 12.95 0.84 6.76
CA ALA A 28 13.10 0.23 5.44
C ALA A 28 14.53 0.31 4.86
N GLN A 29 15.36 1.27 5.33
CA GLN A 29 16.74 1.40 4.89
C GLN A 29 17.65 0.24 5.31
N SER A 30 17.29 -0.49 6.37
CA SER A 30 18.06 -1.64 6.88
C SER A 30 17.51 -2.99 6.44
N ILE A 31 16.36 -3.02 5.74
CA ILE A 31 15.72 -4.25 5.28
C ILE A 31 16.34 -4.67 3.94
N PRO A 32 16.71 -5.94 3.74
CA PRO A 32 17.10 -6.45 2.42
C PRO A 32 16.07 -6.09 1.35
N SER A 33 16.51 -5.48 0.26
CA SER A 33 15.64 -4.92 -0.77
C SER A 33 15.88 -5.57 -2.13
N ILE A 34 14.85 -5.54 -2.96
CA ILE A 34 14.90 -5.94 -4.36
C ILE A 34 14.29 -4.83 -5.23
N VAL A 35 14.78 -4.69 -6.45
CA VAL A 35 14.14 -3.86 -7.46
C VAL A 35 13.01 -4.67 -8.07
N VAL A 36 11.78 -4.15 -7.97
CA VAL A 36 10.59 -4.79 -8.53
C VAL A 36 10.35 -4.35 -9.98
N SER A 37 9.59 -5.15 -10.73
CA SER A 37 9.18 -4.77 -12.08
C SER A 37 8.24 -3.56 -12.06
N SER A 38 8.12 -2.87 -13.21
CA SER A 38 7.19 -1.75 -13.36
C SER A 38 5.74 -2.16 -13.05
N ALA A 39 5.32 -3.36 -13.45
CA ALA A 39 3.99 -3.89 -13.16
C ALA A 39 3.76 -4.08 -11.65
N ALA A 40 4.73 -4.63 -10.92
CA ALA A 40 4.64 -4.77 -9.47
C ALA A 40 4.58 -3.40 -8.78
N ALA A 41 5.42 -2.44 -9.19
CA ALA A 41 5.38 -1.08 -8.66
C ALA A 41 4.02 -0.39 -8.88
N ALA A 42 3.42 -0.52 -10.07
CA ALA A 42 2.08 -0.01 -10.35
C ALA A 42 1.02 -0.64 -9.44
N ASN A 43 1.09 -1.96 -9.22
CA ASN A 43 0.20 -2.68 -8.31
C ASN A 43 0.35 -2.17 -6.86
N ALA A 44 1.57 -1.89 -6.38
CA ALA A 44 1.77 -1.28 -5.07
C ALA A 44 1.11 0.09 -4.94
N VAL A 45 1.14 0.91 -6.01
CA VAL A 45 0.45 2.21 -6.04
C VAL A 45 -1.07 2.03 -5.98
N MET A 46 -1.63 1.07 -6.72
CA MET A 46 -3.06 0.77 -6.69
C MET A 46 -3.53 0.27 -5.31
N LEU A 47 -2.74 -0.59 -4.66
CA LEU A 47 -2.95 -1.01 -3.28
C LEU A 47 -2.86 0.19 -2.30
N GLY A 48 -1.85 1.05 -2.49
CA GLY A 48 -1.65 2.25 -1.68
C GLY A 48 -2.81 3.25 -1.79
N GLY A 49 -3.39 3.41 -2.98
CA GLY A 49 -4.54 4.27 -3.24
C GLY A 49 -5.89 3.67 -2.83
N GLY A 50 -5.95 2.39 -2.46
CA GLY A 50 -7.18 1.70 -2.11
C GLY A 50 -8.02 1.26 -3.32
N TYR A 51 -7.51 1.41 -4.55
CA TYR A 51 -8.17 0.91 -5.77
C TYR A 51 -8.34 -0.61 -5.75
N PHE A 52 -7.43 -1.32 -5.08
CA PHE A 52 -7.46 -2.77 -4.90
C PHE A 52 -8.07 -3.20 -3.56
N THR A 53 -8.88 -2.36 -2.91
CA THR A 53 -9.64 -2.78 -1.72
C THR A 53 -10.43 -4.06 -2.03
N PRO A 54 -10.36 -5.14 -1.21
CA PRO A 54 -9.80 -5.22 0.16
C PRO A 54 -8.43 -5.90 0.27
N LEU A 55 -7.64 -5.97 -0.80
CA LEU A 55 -6.35 -6.65 -0.80
C LEU A 55 -5.36 -5.99 0.18
N LYS A 56 -4.57 -6.84 0.87
CA LYS A 56 -3.59 -6.43 1.88
C LYS A 56 -2.14 -6.47 1.40
N GLY A 57 -1.90 -6.87 0.16
CA GLY A 57 -0.57 -7.04 -0.41
C GLY A 57 -0.62 -7.76 -1.76
N TYR A 58 0.55 -8.19 -2.23
CA TYR A 58 0.65 -9.10 -3.37
C TYR A 58 0.07 -10.48 -3.01
N MET A 59 -0.45 -11.18 -4.02
CA MET A 59 -0.95 -12.56 -3.89
C MET A 59 0.20 -13.55 -3.75
#